data_AF-A0A1H4DUS8-F1
#
_entry.id   AF-A0A1H4DUS8-F1
#
_cell.length_a   1.000
_cell.length_b   1.000
_cell.length_c   1.000
_cell.angle_alpha   90.00
_cell.angle_beta   90.00
_cell.angle_gamma   90.00
#
_symmetry.space_group_name_H-M   'P 1'
#
loop_
_entity.id
_entity.type
_entity.pdbx_description
1 polymer ?
#
loop_
_entity_poly.entity_id
_entity_poly.type
_entity_poly.pdbx_seq_one_letter_code
_entity_poly.pdbx_strand_id
1 'polypeptide(L)'
;MEKLIKIGFIGLGAMGKPMAINLLKEGYTVYAFDLMEANVAAVVAQGAEACENNQKVAAASDIIFTSLPNAGVVEAVMNGPAGVLSACKAGTVIVDMSSVSPSSTLKMAKVAAEKGVDYVDAPVSGGTKGAEAGTLTIMVGASEAVFGKIQPVLCVIGKDVYHVGDTGAGDAVKIVNNLLLGCNMASLAEALVLGVKCGLKPETMQEIIGKSSGRSYAMEAKMEKFIMSGDFAGGFAMDLQHKDLGLALEAGKEGNVPLPMTAMATQIFEGGRAMGLGREDMSAVIKVWEQMTGVSVSGGQ
;
A
#
# COMPACT_ATOMS: atom_id res chain seq x y z
N MET A 1 14.33 28.78 4.72
CA MET A 1 14.38 29.18 3.29
C MET A 1 13.40 28.30 2.57
N GLU A 2 12.41 28.87 1.89
CA GLU A 2 11.43 28.14 1.10
C GLU A 2 12.16 27.36 -0.02
N LYS A 3 11.87 26.07 -0.16
CA LYS A 3 12.46 25.27 -1.24
C LYS A 3 11.74 25.60 -2.56
N LEU A 4 12.50 25.70 -3.65
CA LEU A 4 11.97 26.11 -4.97
C LEU A 4 10.97 25.11 -5.60
N ILE A 5 10.98 23.84 -5.17
CA ILE A 5 10.12 22.79 -5.72
C ILE A 5 8.74 22.84 -5.05
N LYS A 6 7.69 22.91 -5.87
CA LYS A 6 6.29 22.94 -5.44
C LYS A 6 5.67 21.55 -5.43
N ILE A 7 5.07 21.17 -4.31
CA ILE A 7 4.47 19.85 -4.14
C ILE A 7 2.95 19.94 -4.17
N GLY A 8 2.30 19.00 -4.87
CA GLY A 8 0.86 18.84 -4.90
C GLY A 8 0.41 17.54 -4.24
N PHE A 9 -0.71 17.55 -3.53
CA PHE A 9 -1.39 16.34 -3.03
C PHE A 9 -2.79 16.23 -3.60
N ILE A 10 -3.06 15.12 -4.27
CA ILE A 10 -4.37 14.72 -4.77
C ILE A 10 -4.84 13.53 -3.93
N GLY A 11 -5.65 13.84 -2.92
CA GLY A 11 -6.04 12.92 -1.86
C GLY A 11 -5.16 13.06 -0.61
N LEU A 12 -5.80 13.24 0.55
CA LEU A 12 -5.21 13.45 1.87
C LEU A 12 -5.75 12.42 2.86
N GLY A 13 -5.87 11.16 2.42
CA GLY A 13 -6.26 10.05 3.27
C GLY A 13 -5.24 9.72 4.36
N ALA A 14 -5.34 8.52 4.92
CA ALA A 14 -4.51 8.06 6.04
C ALA A 14 -2.99 8.12 5.75
N MET A 15 -2.59 7.99 4.48
CA MET A 15 -1.20 8.12 4.04
C MET A 15 -0.86 9.54 3.58
N GLY A 16 -1.71 10.14 2.73
CA GLY A 16 -1.47 11.46 2.12
C GLY A 16 -1.26 12.58 3.14
N LYS A 17 -2.11 12.64 4.17
CA LYS A 17 -2.06 13.68 5.20
C LYS A 17 -0.72 13.73 5.95
N PRO A 18 -0.22 12.64 6.59
CA PRO A 18 1.06 12.70 7.28
C PRO A 18 2.26 12.97 6.35
N MET A 19 2.22 12.49 5.10
CA MET A 19 3.28 12.79 4.11
C MET A 19 3.32 14.29 3.77
N ALA A 20 2.17 14.92 3.54
CA ALA A 20 2.08 16.36 3.30
C ALA A 20 2.63 17.16 4.50
N ILE A 21 2.26 16.76 5.71
CA ILE A 21 2.74 17.41 6.95
C ILE A 21 4.26 17.31 7.09
N ASN A 22 4.87 16.17 6.76
CA ASN A 22 6.33 16.02 6.85
C ASN A 22 7.06 16.88 5.81
N LEU A 23 6.50 17.05 4.61
CA LEU A 23 7.05 17.97 3.61
C LEU A 23 6.93 19.44 4.05
N LEU A 24 5.82 19.83 4.68
CA LEU A 24 5.65 21.18 5.24
C LEU A 24 6.69 21.48 6.32
N LYS A 25 6.98 20.54 7.22
CA LYS A 25 8.01 20.69 8.26
C LYS A 25 9.40 20.94 7.67
N GLU A 26 9.69 20.39 6.50
CA GLU A 26 10.94 20.58 5.76
C GLU A 26 10.95 21.84 4.86
N GLY A 27 9.92 22.69 4.98
CA GLY A 27 9.83 23.98 4.30
C GLY A 27 9.51 23.91 2.81
N TYR A 28 8.91 22.81 2.33
CA TYR A 28 8.32 22.76 1.00
C TYR A 28 6.98 23.49 0.94
N THR A 29 6.71 24.15 -0.18
CA THR A 29 5.38 24.66 -0.51
C THR A 29 4.49 23.50 -0.94
N VAL A 30 3.40 23.27 -0.21
CA VAL A 30 2.48 22.15 -0.44
C VAL A 30 1.08 22.65 -0.80
N TYR A 31 0.63 22.35 -2.01
CA TYR A 31 -0.74 22.53 -2.49
C TYR A 31 -1.54 21.25 -2.25
N ALA A 32 -2.77 21.34 -1.77
CA ALA A 32 -3.53 20.14 -1.44
C ALA A 32 -5.03 20.25 -1.76
N PHE A 33 -5.59 19.12 -2.18
CA PHE A 33 -7.03 18.93 -2.33
C PHE A 33 -7.46 17.51 -1.94
N ASP A 34 -8.60 17.42 -1.30
CA ASP A 34 -9.33 16.19 -0.98
C ASP A 34 -10.84 16.50 -1.02
N LEU A 35 -11.67 15.51 -1.34
CA LEU A 35 -13.13 15.63 -1.28
C LEU A 35 -13.63 15.88 0.15
N MET A 36 -12.90 15.36 1.14
CA MET A 36 -13.18 15.60 2.56
C MET A 36 -12.52 16.91 3.01
N GLU A 37 -13.32 17.97 3.16
CA GLU A 37 -12.86 19.30 3.58
C GLU A 37 -12.05 19.26 4.89
N ALA A 38 -12.42 18.39 5.83
CA ALA A 38 -11.71 18.20 7.08
C ALA A 38 -10.25 17.74 6.89
N ASN A 39 -9.96 16.96 5.84
CA ASN A 39 -8.59 16.54 5.53
C ASN A 39 -7.75 17.71 5.02
N VAL A 40 -8.33 18.55 4.15
CA VAL A 40 -7.69 19.78 3.65
C VAL A 40 -7.42 20.74 4.81
N ALA A 41 -8.42 21.01 5.64
CA ALA A 41 -8.28 21.89 6.80
C ALA A 41 -7.16 21.44 7.75
N ALA A 42 -7.00 20.13 7.95
CA ALA A 42 -5.97 19.58 8.82
C ALA A 42 -4.53 19.87 8.33
N VAL A 43 -4.28 19.86 7.01
CA VAL A 43 -2.96 20.19 6.46
C VAL A 43 -2.76 21.69 6.27
N VAL A 44 -3.82 22.46 6.00
CA VAL A 44 -3.76 23.93 5.95
C VAL A 44 -3.37 24.51 7.31
N ALA A 45 -3.88 23.92 8.40
CA ALA A 45 -3.46 24.29 9.75
C ALA A 45 -1.95 24.07 10.02
N GLN A 46 -1.27 23.30 9.18
CA GLN A 46 0.18 23.07 9.22
C GLN A 46 0.94 23.89 8.17
N GLY A 47 0.26 24.71 7.37
CA GLY A 47 0.86 25.58 6.35
C GLY A 47 0.66 25.16 4.89
N ALA A 48 -0.17 24.15 4.59
CA ALA A 48 -0.53 23.85 3.21
C ALA A 48 -1.40 24.95 2.58
N GLU A 49 -1.31 25.10 1.26
CA GLU A 49 -2.21 25.91 0.45
C GLU A 49 -3.37 25.06 -0.08
N ALA A 50 -4.59 25.35 0.35
CA ALA A 50 -5.79 24.69 -0.16
C ALA A 50 -6.04 25.06 -1.63
N CYS A 51 -6.38 24.06 -2.43
CA CYS A 51 -6.85 24.24 -3.81
C CYS A 51 -8.33 23.90 -3.92
N GLU A 52 -9.04 24.51 -4.86
CA GLU A 52 -10.49 24.27 -5.07
C GLU A 52 -10.80 22.91 -5.71
N ASN A 53 -9.83 22.32 -6.42
CA ASN A 53 -9.98 21.04 -7.11
C ASN A 53 -8.60 20.48 -7.54
N ASN A 54 -8.61 19.25 -8.06
CA ASN A 54 -7.45 18.55 -8.59
C ASN A 54 -6.66 19.35 -9.65
N GLN A 55 -7.35 20.08 -10.54
CA GLN A 55 -6.70 20.81 -11.63
C GLN A 55 -5.88 21.99 -11.10
N LYS A 56 -6.38 22.67 -10.05
CA LYS A 56 -5.66 23.76 -9.39
C LYS A 56 -4.38 23.26 -8.70
N VAL A 57 -4.44 22.10 -8.03
CA VAL A 57 -3.24 21.44 -7.50
C VAL A 57 -2.26 21.14 -8.63
N ALA A 58 -2.74 20.55 -9.72
CA ALA A 58 -1.90 20.13 -10.83
C ALA A 58 -1.18 21.30 -11.52
N ALA A 59 -1.88 22.41 -11.77
CA ALA A 59 -1.32 23.59 -12.41
C ALA A 59 -0.29 24.32 -11.54
N ALA A 60 -0.37 24.18 -10.21
CA ALA A 60 0.51 24.84 -9.26
C ALA A 60 1.79 24.05 -8.93
N SER A 61 1.82 22.75 -9.23
CA SER A 61 2.81 21.82 -8.67
C SER A 61 3.84 21.33 -9.69
N ASP A 62 5.06 21.08 -9.21
CA ASP A 62 6.14 20.44 -9.98
C ASP A 62 6.15 18.93 -9.77
N ILE A 63 5.84 18.48 -8.54
CA ILE A 63 5.71 17.07 -8.17
C ILE A 63 4.34 16.88 -7.50
N ILE A 64 3.57 15.90 -7.97
CA ILE A 64 2.22 15.62 -7.45
C ILE A 64 2.17 14.22 -6.86
N PHE A 65 1.81 14.10 -5.59
CA PHE A 65 1.55 12.84 -4.93
C PHE A 65 0.08 12.46 -5.02
N THR A 66 -0.19 11.18 -5.24
CA THR A 66 -1.53 10.61 -5.08
C THR A 66 -1.45 9.19 -4.51
N SER A 67 -2.53 8.74 -3.86
CA SER A 67 -2.69 7.35 -3.43
C SER A 67 -4.18 7.04 -3.39
N LEU A 68 -4.66 6.41 -4.46
CA LEU A 68 -6.07 6.19 -4.75
C LEU A 68 -6.45 4.70 -4.60
N PRO A 69 -7.75 4.38 -4.43
CA PRO A 69 -8.17 3.03 -4.05
C PRO A 69 -7.89 1.93 -5.09
N ASN A 70 -7.95 2.25 -6.39
CA ASN A 70 -7.77 1.28 -7.48
C ASN A 70 -7.50 1.97 -8.83
N ALA A 71 -7.10 1.17 -9.84
CA ALA A 71 -6.75 1.62 -11.18
C ALA A 71 -7.88 2.39 -11.90
N GLY A 72 -9.14 2.01 -11.71
CA GLY A 72 -10.28 2.72 -12.30
C GLY A 72 -10.44 4.13 -11.75
N VAL A 73 -10.22 4.31 -10.44
CA VAL A 73 -10.21 5.64 -9.81
C VAL A 73 -9.00 6.45 -10.27
N VAL A 74 -7.82 5.82 -10.39
CA VAL A 74 -6.62 6.46 -10.95
C VAL A 74 -6.90 7.00 -12.35
N GLU A 75 -7.43 6.17 -13.26
CA GLU A 75 -7.74 6.57 -14.63
C GLU A 75 -8.78 7.69 -14.68
N ALA A 76 -9.83 7.63 -13.87
CA ALA A 76 -10.85 8.68 -13.81
C ALA A 76 -10.29 10.01 -13.31
N VAL A 77 -9.43 10.00 -12.29
CA VAL A 77 -8.81 11.22 -11.73
C VAL A 77 -7.76 11.79 -12.68
N MET A 78 -6.91 10.93 -13.26
CA MET A 78 -5.77 11.36 -14.07
C MET A 78 -6.17 11.75 -15.49
N ASN A 79 -6.97 10.90 -16.14
CA ASN A 79 -7.27 10.98 -17.57
C ASN A 79 -8.77 11.14 -17.89
N GLY A 80 -9.63 11.26 -16.88
CA GLY A 80 -11.05 11.54 -17.09
C GLY A 80 -11.31 12.97 -17.61
N PRO A 81 -12.60 13.34 -17.84
CA PRO A 81 -12.98 14.71 -18.15
C PRO A 81 -12.46 15.66 -17.07
N ALA A 82 -11.74 16.71 -17.48
CA ALA A 82 -11.05 17.62 -16.55
C ALA A 82 -10.00 16.94 -15.64
N GLY A 83 -9.41 15.83 -16.10
CA GLY A 83 -8.41 15.06 -15.36
C GLY A 83 -7.09 15.81 -15.12
N VAL A 84 -6.36 15.37 -14.09
CA VAL A 84 -5.10 15.97 -13.61
C VAL A 84 -4.10 16.18 -14.74
N LEU A 85 -3.91 15.18 -15.61
CA LEU A 85 -2.94 15.23 -16.69
C LEU A 85 -3.18 16.39 -17.66
N SER A 86 -4.43 16.84 -17.83
CA SER A 86 -4.75 17.98 -18.70
C SER A 86 -4.37 19.34 -18.13
N ALA A 87 -4.15 19.43 -16.82
CA ALA A 87 -3.85 20.66 -16.10
C ALA A 87 -2.37 20.77 -15.66
N CYS A 88 -1.61 19.67 -15.76
CA CYS A 88 -0.17 19.66 -15.51
C CYS A 88 0.59 20.52 -16.54
N LYS A 89 1.72 21.08 -16.11
CA LYS A 89 2.72 21.66 -17.01
C LYS A 89 3.61 20.55 -17.54
N ALA A 90 4.19 20.75 -18.73
CA ALA A 90 5.26 19.88 -19.21
C ALA A 90 6.44 19.92 -18.22
N GLY A 91 6.99 18.77 -17.89
CA GLY A 91 8.01 18.57 -16.87
C GLY A 91 7.47 18.35 -15.45
N THR A 92 6.16 18.39 -15.22
CA THR A 92 5.57 17.94 -13.95
C THR A 92 5.80 16.43 -13.77
N VAL A 93 6.06 15.98 -12.54
CA VAL A 93 6.17 14.56 -12.20
C VAL A 93 4.97 14.15 -11.33
N ILE A 94 4.24 13.12 -11.74
CA ILE A 94 3.22 12.48 -10.92
C ILE A 94 3.85 11.26 -10.25
N VAL A 95 3.75 11.22 -8.92
CA VAL A 95 4.19 10.13 -8.06
C VAL A 95 2.94 9.44 -7.53
N ASP A 96 2.60 8.33 -8.18
CA ASP A 96 1.46 7.50 -7.85
C ASP A 96 1.85 6.43 -6.83
N MET A 97 1.27 6.53 -5.64
CA MET A 97 1.46 5.59 -4.53
C MET A 97 0.23 4.69 -4.34
N SER A 98 -0.66 4.65 -5.33
CA SER A 98 -1.81 3.75 -5.34
C SER A 98 -1.34 2.31 -5.42
N SER A 99 -2.06 1.37 -4.79
CA SER A 99 -1.79 -0.06 -4.98
C SER A 99 -2.57 -0.56 -6.19
N VAL A 100 -1.89 -0.60 -7.35
CA VAL A 100 -2.43 -0.99 -8.67
C VAL A 100 -1.48 -1.97 -9.38
N SER A 101 -1.90 -2.53 -10.52
CA SER A 101 -1.07 -3.38 -11.36
C SER A 101 -0.01 -2.56 -12.14
N PRO A 102 1.15 -3.14 -12.48
CA PRO A 102 2.17 -2.46 -13.29
C PRO A 102 1.64 -2.01 -14.66
N SER A 103 0.72 -2.79 -15.25
CA SER A 103 0.07 -2.46 -16.52
C SER A 103 -0.75 -1.18 -16.44
N SER A 104 -1.45 -0.94 -15.32
CA SER A 104 -2.18 0.29 -15.05
C SER A 104 -1.26 1.50 -15.08
N THR A 105 -0.12 1.42 -14.37
CA THR A 105 0.87 2.50 -14.33
C THR A 105 1.50 2.73 -15.69
N LEU A 106 1.87 1.67 -16.42
CA LEU A 106 2.42 1.79 -17.78
C LEU A 106 1.43 2.48 -18.74
N LYS A 107 0.13 2.18 -18.64
CA LYS A 107 -0.93 2.84 -19.42
C LYS A 107 -0.99 4.33 -19.09
N MET A 108 -0.95 4.69 -17.80
CA MET A 108 -0.97 6.09 -17.35
C MET A 108 0.28 6.85 -17.76
N ALA A 109 1.46 6.23 -17.65
CA ALA A 109 2.72 6.82 -18.08
C ALA A 109 2.73 7.13 -19.58
N LYS A 110 2.15 6.26 -20.42
CA LYS A 110 2.04 6.52 -21.86
C LYS A 110 1.22 7.77 -22.15
N VAL A 111 0.03 7.91 -21.56
CA VAL A 111 -0.82 9.09 -21.78
C VAL A 111 -0.27 10.36 -21.13
N ALA A 112 0.50 10.23 -20.05
CA ALA A 112 1.21 11.36 -19.42
C ALA A 112 2.37 11.86 -20.29
N ALA A 113 3.14 10.95 -20.89
CA ALA A 113 4.27 11.28 -21.75
C ALA A 113 3.85 12.08 -22.99
N GLU A 114 2.67 11.82 -23.57
CA GLU A 114 2.10 12.60 -24.67
C GLU A 114 1.89 14.09 -24.30
N LYS A 115 1.84 14.41 -23.01
CA LYS A 115 1.70 15.78 -22.46
C LYS A 115 3.02 16.31 -21.88
N GLY A 116 4.11 15.56 -22.02
CA GLY A 116 5.40 15.89 -21.41
C GLY A 116 5.39 15.78 -19.89
N VAL A 117 4.54 14.93 -19.30
CA VAL A 117 4.47 14.68 -17.86
C VAL A 117 5.11 13.33 -17.57
N ASP A 118 5.97 13.27 -16.55
CA ASP A 118 6.55 12.03 -16.06
C ASP A 118 5.55 11.36 -15.09
N TYR A 119 5.28 10.07 -15.27
CA TYR A 119 4.41 9.30 -14.37
C TYR A 119 5.20 8.16 -13.75
N VAL A 120 5.22 8.13 -12.43
CA VAL A 120 6.07 7.24 -11.63
C VAL A 120 5.20 6.49 -10.63
N ASP A 121 5.31 5.18 -10.59
CA ASP A 121 4.85 4.37 -9.46
C ASP A 121 5.87 4.44 -8.33
N ALA A 122 5.39 4.77 -7.14
CA ALA A 122 6.19 4.80 -5.91
C ALA A 122 5.40 4.26 -4.71
N PRO A 123 4.84 3.03 -4.78
CA PRO A 123 4.12 2.47 -3.64
C PRO A 123 5.00 2.39 -2.40
N VAL A 124 4.34 2.32 -1.24
CA VAL A 124 4.99 2.44 0.06
C VAL A 124 4.67 1.29 1.01
N SER A 125 5.57 1.06 1.97
CA SER A 125 5.41 0.15 3.11
C SER A 125 5.74 0.88 4.43
N GLY A 126 5.16 0.44 5.54
CA GLY A 126 5.33 1.04 6.87
C GLY A 126 4.02 1.55 7.50
N GLY A 127 2.95 1.64 6.71
CA GLY A 127 1.62 2.05 7.16
C GLY A 127 1.57 3.49 7.67
N THR A 128 0.48 3.85 8.35
CA THR A 128 0.25 5.21 8.84
C THR A 128 1.30 5.67 9.84
N LYS A 129 1.75 4.77 10.73
CA LYS A 129 2.85 5.06 11.68
C LYS A 129 4.16 5.40 10.96
N GLY A 130 4.50 4.66 9.91
CA GLY A 130 5.68 4.96 9.09
C GLY A 130 5.53 6.28 8.35
N ALA A 131 4.33 6.59 7.83
CA ALA A 131 4.05 7.85 7.16
C ALA A 131 4.18 9.05 8.11
N GLU A 132 3.62 8.96 9.32
CA GLU A 132 3.73 9.98 10.37
C GLU A 132 5.19 10.21 10.77
N ALA A 133 5.96 9.13 10.93
CA ALA A 133 7.36 9.19 11.33
C ALA A 133 8.33 9.57 10.20
N GLY A 134 7.87 9.65 8.94
CA GLY A 134 8.75 9.89 7.79
C GLY A 134 9.70 8.71 7.53
N THR A 135 9.28 7.49 7.88
CA THR A 135 10.11 6.27 7.80
C THR A 135 9.56 5.22 6.85
N LEU A 136 8.74 5.64 5.88
CA LEU A 136 8.26 4.75 4.84
C LEU A 136 9.42 4.11 4.06
N THR A 137 9.22 2.87 3.68
CA THR A 137 9.97 2.27 2.58
C THR A 137 9.24 2.61 1.29
N ILE A 138 9.93 3.22 0.34
CA ILE A 138 9.36 3.68 -0.93
C ILE A 138 10.04 2.93 -2.07
N MET A 139 9.27 2.28 -2.92
CA MET A 139 9.76 1.45 -4.03
C MET A 139 9.40 2.12 -5.34
N VAL A 140 10.38 2.68 -6.05
CA VAL A 140 10.16 3.58 -7.19
C VAL A 140 10.45 2.90 -8.52
N GLY A 141 9.46 2.89 -9.41
CA GLY A 141 9.58 2.55 -10.82
C GLY A 141 9.67 3.80 -11.69
N ALA A 142 10.88 4.16 -12.14
CA ALA A 142 11.11 5.37 -12.94
C ALA A 142 12.38 5.26 -13.76
N SER A 143 12.59 6.18 -14.73
CA SER A 143 13.92 6.35 -15.31
C SER A 143 14.89 6.94 -14.27
N GLU A 144 16.19 6.68 -14.42
CA GLU A 144 17.24 7.21 -13.54
C GLU A 144 17.16 8.74 -13.39
N ALA A 145 16.90 9.45 -14.50
CA ALA A 145 16.80 10.90 -14.52
C ALA A 145 15.61 11.42 -13.69
N VAL A 146 14.45 10.77 -13.81
CA VAL A 146 13.25 11.13 -13.06
C VAL A 146 13.42 10.76 -11.59
N PHE A 147 14.01 9.60 -11.28
CA PHE A 147 14.32 9.19 -9.91
C PHE A 147 15.21 10.21 -9.22
N GLY A 148 16.31 10.62 -9.85
CA GLY A 148 17.22 11.64 -9.29
C GLY A 148 16.53 12.98 -9.01
N LYS A 149 15.52 13.36 -9.80
CA LYS A 149 14.73 14.57 -9.60
C LYS A 149 13.81 14.49 -8.37
N ILE A 150 13.19 13.33 -8.12
CA ILE A 150 12.19 13.17 -7.04
C ILE A 150 12.78 12.64 -5.73
N GLN A 151 13.94 11.96 -5.78
CA GLN A 151 14.55 11.31 -4.61
C GLN A 151 14.70 12.26 -3.39
N PRO A 152 15.16 13.52 -3.52
CA PRO A 152 15.29 14.41 -2.37
C PRO A 152 13.97 14.68 -1.65
N VAL A 153 12.85 14.67 -2.39
CA VAL A 153 11.51 14.85 -1.83
C VAL A 153 11.02 13.56 -1.18
N LEU A 154 11.27 12.41 -1.82
CA LEU A 154 10.91 11.10 -1.26
C LEU A 154 11.64 10.81 0.06
N CYS A 155 12.90 11.21 0.20
CA CYS A 155 13.68 11.03 1.44
C CYS A 155 13.16 11.84 2.64
N VAL A 156 12.19 12.75 2.45
CA VAL A 156 11.53 13.45 3.57
C VAL A 156 10.40 12.62 4.16
N ILE A 157 9.69 11.88 3.29
CA ILE A 157 8.52 11.10 3.67
C ILE A 157 8.84 9.61 3.89
N GLY A 158 10.02 9.18 3.46
CA GLY A 158 10.53 7.83 3.61
C GLY A 158 11.97 7.79 4.13
N LYS A 159 12.31 6.67 4.75
CA LYS A 159 13.67 6.38 5.23
C LYS A 159 14.47 5.58 4.20
N ASP A 160 13.86 4.53 3.66
CA ASP A 160 14.49 3.64 2.71
C ASP A 160 13.83 3.85 1.34
N VAL A 161 14.49 4.60 0.46
CA VAL A 161 13.98 4.94 -0.88
C VAL A 161 14.77 4.16 -1.92
N TYR A 162 14.08 3.23 -2.59
CA TYR A 162 14.67 2.32 -3.58
C TYR A 162 14.24 2.73 -4.98
N HIS A 163 15.21 2.83 -5.89
CA HIS A 163 14.95 2.75 -7.32
C HIS A 163 15.01 1.30 -7.74
N VAL A 164 13.88 0.71 -8.07
CA VAL A 164 13.75 -0.75 -8.27
C VAL A 164 13.68 -1.16 -9.73
N GLY A 165 13.65 -0.19 -10.65
CA GLY A 165 13.61 -0.38 -12.09
C GLY A 165 12.88 0.76 -12.79
N ASP A 166 12.55 0.53 -14.06
CA ASP A 166 11.71 1.44 -14.85
C ASP A 166 10.24 1.43 -14.37
N THR A 167 9.40 2.26 -14.99
CA THR A 167 7.97 2.38 -14.69
C THR A 167 7.27 1.01 -14.58
N GLY A 168 6.52 0.84 -13.50
CA GLY A 168 5.80 -0.37 -13.09
C GLY A 168 6.58 -1.28 -12.13
N ALA A 169 7.90 -1.08 -11.96
CA ALA A 169 8.72 -1.93 -11.12
C ALA A 169 8.45 -1.77 -9.61
N GLY A 170 8.07 -0.56 -9.16
CA GLY A 170 7.66 -0.28 -7.79
C GLY A 170 6.37 -1.03 -7.44
N ASP A 171 5.37 -0.94 -8.31
CA ASP A 171 4.12 -1.71 -8.20
C ASP A 171 4.40 -3.21 -8.19
N ALA A 172 5.27 -3.69 -9.09
CA ALA A 172 5.60 -5.10 -9.20
C ALA A 172 6.23 -5.65 -7.91
N VAL A 173 7.24 -4.98 -7.35
CA VAL A 173 7.89 -5.46 -6.12
C VAL A 173 6.92 -5.41 -4.93
N LYS A 174 6.03 -4.40 -4.87
CA LYS A 174 5.01 -4.30 -3.82
C LYS A 174 4.00 -5.45 -3.91
N ILE A 175 3.55 -5.79 -5.11
CA ILE A 175 2.68 -6.93 -5.36
C ILE A 175 3.36 -8.24 -4.92
N VAL A 176 4.61 -8.46 -5.32
CA VAL A 176 5.35 -9.68 -4.95
C VAL A 176 5.51 -9.78 -3.43
N ASN A 177 5.80 -8.68 -2.74
CA ASN A 177 5.91 -8.67 -1.28
C ASN A 177 4.58 -9.04 -0.60
N ASN A 178 3.48 -8.39 -0.99
CA ASN A 178 2.18 -8.61 -0.34
C ASN A 178 1.59 -9.99 -0.69
N LEU A 179 1.87 -10.50 -1.90
CA LEU A 179 1.60 -11.90 -2.29
C LEU A 179 2.23 -12.87 -1.29
N LEU A 180 3.53 -12.71 -1.01
CA LEU A 180 4.25 -13.58 -0.09
C LEU A 180 3.69 -13.49 1.33
N LEU A 181 3.36 -12.28 1.80
CA LEU A 181 2.71 -12.09 3.10
C LEU A 181 1.40 -12.88 3.19
N GLY A 182 0.57 -12.82 2.14
CA GLY A 182 -0.73 -13.50 2.11
C GLY A 182 -0.60 -15.01 2.08
N CYS A 183 0.26 -15.53 1.19
CA CYS A 183 0.52 -16.96 1.11
C CYS A 183 1.10 -17.51 2.42
N ASN A 184 2.08 -16.81 3.01
CA ASN A 184 2.68 -17.23 4.27
C ASN A 184 1.67 -17.25 5.42
N MET A 185 0.75 -16.28 5.47
CA MET A 185 -0.31 -16.31 6.49
C MET A 185 -1.30 -17.45 6.25
N ALA A 186 -1.76 -17.66 5.02
CA ALA A 186 -2.71 -18.73 4.72
C ALA A 186 -2.13 -20.09 5.13
N SER A 187 -0.86 -20.35 4.80
CA SER A 187 -0.13 -21.55 5.24
C SER A 187 0.04 -21.62 6.76
N LEU A 188 0.35 -20.49 7.42
CA LEU A 188 0.49 -20.45 8.88
C LEU A 188 -0.83 -20.81 9.58
N ALA A 189 -1.97 -20.33 9.07
CA ALA A 189 -3.27 -20.55 9.66
C ALA A 189 -3.61 -22.06 9.74
N GLU A 190 -3.46 -22.80 8.65
CA GLU A 190 -3.71 -24.25 8.66
C GLU A 190 -2.64 -25.02 9.46
N ALA A 191 -1.38 -24.58 9.42
CA ALA A 191 -0.28 -25.23 10.13
C ALA A 191 -0.47 -25.15 11.66
N LEU A 192 -0.89 -24.01 12.19
CA LEU A 192 -1.14 -23.84 13.63
C LEU A 192 -2.32 -24.71 14.08
N VAL A 193 -3.40 -24.74 13.31
CA VAL A 193 -4.57 -25.58 13.60
C VAL A 193 -4.21 -27.06 13.62
N LEU A 194 -3.40 -27.52 12.65
CA LEU A 194 -2.87 -28.88 12.66
C LEU A 194 -2.01 -29.16 13.89
N GLY A 195 -1.10 -28.25 14.24
CA GLY A 195 -0.23 -28.40 15.41
C GLY A 195 -1.03 -28.54 16.71
N VAL A 196 -2.05 -27.70 16.92
CA VAL A 196 -2.95 -27.83 18.08
C VAL A 196 -3.75 -29.12 18.05
N LYS A 197 -4.26 -29.55 16.88
CA LYS A 197 -4.95 -30.84 16.76
C LYS A 197 -4.06 -32.02 17.15
N CYS A 198 -2.75 -31.90 16.90
CA CYS A 198 -1.73 -32.88 17.30
C CYS A 198 -1.24 -32.72 18.75
N GLY A 199 -1.80 -31.79 19.52
CA GLY A 199 -1.50 -31.61 20.95
C GLY A 199 -0.38 -30.60 21.26
N LEU A 200 0.05 -29.80 20.29
CA LEU A 200 1.01 -28.71 20.53
C LEU A 200 0.31 -27.46 21.08
N LYS A 201 0.97 -26.75 21.98
CA LYS A 201 0.51 -25.44 22.44
C LYS A 201 0.96 -24.33 21.47
N PRO A 202 0.16 -23.26 21.27
CA PRO A 202 0.55 -22.11 20.47
C PRO A 202 1.91 -21.51 20.86
N GLU A 203 2.20 -21.40 22.17
CA GLU A 203 3.48 -20.87 22.69
C GLU A 203 4.65 -21.75 22.28
N THR A 204 4.49 -23.06 22.36
CA THR A 204 5.53 -24.03 21.96
C THR A 204 5.81 -23.95 20.46
N MET A 205 4.77 -23.83 19.64
CA MET A 205 4.91 -23.61 18.20
C MET A 205 5.58 -22.27 17.90
N GLN A 206 5.21 -21.20 18.60
CA GLN A 206 5.82 -19.88 18.45
C GLN A 206 7.33 -19.94 18.71
N GLU A 207 7.74 -20.51 19.84
CA GLU A 207 9.14 -20.59 20.23
C GLU A 207 9.96 -21.43 19.24
N ILE A 208 9.48 -22.63 18.92
CA ILE A 208 10.25 -23.58 18.09
C ILE A 208 10.28 -23.10 16.64
N ILE A 209 9.11 -22.80 16.05
CA ILE A 209 9.04 -22.42 14.62
C ILE A 209 9.74 -21.07 14.41
N GLY A 210 9.60 -20.11 15.34
CA GLY A 210 10.28 -18.81 15.27
C GLY A 210 11.81 -18.90 15.22
N LYS A 211 12.39 -19.97 15.75
CA LYS A 211 13.85 -20.26 15.70
C LYS A 211 14.22 -21.26 14.59
N SER A 212 13.24 -21.77 13.85
CA SER A 212 13.42 -22.82 12.84
C SER A 212 13.25 -22.28 11.42
N SER A 213 13.31 -23.17 10.43
CA SER A 213 13.20 -22.84 8.99
C SER A 213 11.78 -22.49 8.53
N GLY A 214 10.74 -22.85 9.30
CA GLY A 214 9.35 -22.52 8.98
C GLY A 214 8.95 -21.09 9.33
N ARG A 215 9.82 -20.30 9.97
CA ARG A 215 9.51 -18.91 10.35
C ARG A 215 9.26 -18.04 9.14
N SER A 216 8.39 -17.05 9.31
CA SER A 216 8.19 -15.97 8.35
C SER A 216 7.78 -14.70 9.10
N TYR A 217 7.94 -13.54 8.46
CA TYR A 217 7.45 -12.28 9.03
C TYR A 217 5.94 -12.33 9.34
N ALA A 218 5.14 -13.06 8.56
CA ALA A 218 3.71 -13.24 8.83
C ALA A 218 3.49 -13.87 10.22
N MET A 219 4.31 -14.85 10.60
CA MET A 219 4.25 -15.46 11.93
C MET A 219 4.71 -14.47 13.01
N GLU A 220 5.88 -13.85 12.84
CA GLU A 220 6.46 -12.93 13.82
C GLU A 220 5.53 -11.74 14.11
N ALA A 221 4.89 -11.19 13.07
CA ALA A 221 4.01 -10.04 13.20
C ALA A 221 2.62 -10.37 13.77
N LYS A 222 2.15 -11.62 13.63
CA LYS A 222 0.74 -11.98 13.87
C LYS A 222 0.49 -12.94 15.02
N MET A 223 1.42 -13.86 15.27
CA MET A 223 1.25 -14.97 16.21
C MET A 223 0.90 -14.46 17.61
N GLU A 224 1.78 -13.67 18.22
CA GLU A 224 1.59 -13.19 19.59
C GLU A 224 0.49 -12.13 19.69
N LYS A 225 0.55 -11.14 18.78
CA LYS A 225 -0.25 -9.93 18.90
C LYS A 225 -1.74 -10.14 18.60
N PHE A 226 -2.08 -10.99 17.64
CA PHE A 226 -3.46 -11.15 17.15
C PHE A 226 -3.98 -12.58 17.37
N ILE A 227 -3.20 -13.59 16.97
CA ILE A 227 -3.67 -14.99 17.03
C ILE A 227 -3.76 -15.46 18.49
N MET A 228 -2.66 -15.40 19.24
CA MET A 228 -2.63 -15.86 20.62
C MET A 228 -3.43 -14.94 21.57
N SER A 229 -3.53 -13.64 21.26
CA SER A 229 -4.36 -12.72 22.05
C SER A 229 -5.85 -12.91 21.81
N GLY A 230 -6.26 -13.38 20.63
CA GLY A 230 -7.66 -13.43 20.20
C GLY A 230 -8.23 -12.08 19.77
N ASP A 231 -7.47 -10.98 19.92
CA ASP A 231 -7.89 -9.65 19.50
C ASP A 231 -7.38 -9.37 18.07
N PHE A 232 -8.30 -9.48 17.13
CA PHE A 232 -8.04 -9.23 15.71
C PHE A 232 -8.39 -7.79 15.28
N ALA A 233 -8.63 -6.86 16.22
CA ALA A 233 -8.93 -5.48 15.88
C ALA A 233 -7.70 -4.71 15.37
N GLY A 234 -7.90 -3.89 14.34
CA GLY A 234 -6.85 -3.09 13.72
C GLY A 234 -5.93 -3.92 12.84
N GLY A 235 -4.61 -3.67 12.92
CA GLY A 235 -3.64 -4.39 12.10
C GLY A 235 -3.77 -4.09 10.59
N PHE A 236 -3.63 -5.13 9.76
CA PHE A 236 -3.80 -5.05 8.31
C PHE A 236 -5.06 -5.81 7.90
N ALA A 237 -6.10 -5.08 7.50
CA ALA A 237 -7.42 -5.63 7.25
C ALA A 237 -7.42 -6.77 6.22
N MET A 238 -8.21 -7.82 6.49
CA MET A 238 -8.37 -8.96 5.58
C MET A 238 -8.83 -8.55 4.18
N ASP A 239 -9.72 -7.56 4.08
CA ASP A 239 -10.16 -6.99 2.79
C ASP A 239 -9.00 -6.43 1.97
N LEU A 240 -8.02 -5.79 2.62
CA LEU A 240 -6.85 -5.23 1.95
C LEU A 240 -5.90 -6.33 1.51
N GLN A 241 -5.67 -7.34 2.35
CA GLN A 241 -4.84 -8.48 1.97
C GLN A 241 -5.44 -9.29 0.81
N HIS A 242 -6.76 -9.50 0.83
CA HIS A 242 -7.46 -10.15 -0.28
C HIS A 242 -7.36 -9.31 -1.57
N LYS A 243 -7.50 -7.98 -1.49
CA LYS A 243 -7.28 -7.08 -2.62
C LYS A 243 -5.85 -7.22 -3.19
N ASP A 244 -4.83 -7.26 -2.33
CA ASP A 244 -3.44 -7.38 -2.75
C ASP A 244 -3.15 -8.72 -3.45
N LEU A 245 -3.75 -9.82 -2.97
CA LEU A 245 -3.70 -11.11 -3.66
C LEU A 245 -4.43 -11.07 -5.01
N GLY A 246 -5.53 -10.33 -5.11
CA GLY A 246 -6.21 -10.06 -6.37
C GLY A 246 -5.31 -9.35 -7.39
N LEU A 247 -4.58 -8.32 -6.97
CA LEU A 247 -3.60 -7.62 -7.83
C LEU A 247 -2.47 -8.56 -8.29
N ALA A 248 -2.01 -9.46 -7.42
CA ALA A 248 -1.05 -10.48 -7.81
C ALA A 248 -1.58 -11.42 -8.90
N LEU A 249 -2.83 -11.87 -8.78
CA LEU A 249 -3.47 -12.70 -9.80
C LEU A 249 -3.70 -11.95 -11.12
N GLU A 250 -4.05 -10.66 -11.06
CA GLU A 250 -4.15 -9.79 -12.23
C GLU A 250 -2.80 -9.71 -12.96
N ALA A 251 -1.72 -9.37 -12.24
CA ALA A 251 -0.37 -9.29 -12.82
C ALA A 251 0.10 -10.66 -13.36
N GLY A 252 -0.19 -11.76 -12.66
CA GLY A 252 0.11 -13.11 -13.13
C GLY A 252 -0.62 -13.46 -14.43
N LYS A 253 -1.89 -13.07 -14.57
CA LYS A 253 -2.67 -13.25 -15.81
C LYS A 253 -2.09 -12.44 -16.96
N GLU A 254 -1.75 -11.18 -16.74
CA GLU A 254 -1.16 -10.29 -17.76
C GLU A 254 0.22 -10.78 -18.22
N GLY A 255 1.03 -11.25 -17.27
CA GLY A 255 2.37 -11.78 -17.52
C GLY A 255 2.40 -13.25 -17.96
N ASN A 256 1.27 -13.94 -18.03
CA ASN A 256 1.17 -15.38 -18.30
C ASN A 256 1.99 -16.25 -17.31
N VAL A 257 2.02 -15.86 -16.05
CA VAL A 257 2.71 -16.58 -14.96
C VAL A 257 1.68 -17.29 -14.09
N PRO A 258 1.65 -18.64 -14.05
CA PRO A 258 0.77 -19.37 -13.15
C PRO A 258 1.12 -19.12 -11.67
N LEU A 259 0.12 -18.72 -10.86
CA LEU A 259 0.27 -18.43 -9.43
C LEU A 259 -0.64 -19.32 -8.56
N PRO A 260 -0.44 -20.65 -8.54
CA PRO A 260 -1.36 -21.57 -7.87
C PRO A 260 -1.46 -21.34 -6.35
N MET A 261 -0.34 -21.06 -5.67
CA MET A 261 -0.35 -20.79 -4.22
C MET A 261 -1.12 -19.51 -3.88
N THR A 262 -0.91 -18.45 -4.67
CA THR A 262 -1.64 -17.19 -4.53
C THR A 262 -3.13 -17.38 -4.77
N ALA A 263 -3.51 -18.16 -5.79
CA ALA A 263 -4.91 -18.45 -6.08
C ALA A 263 -5.60 -19.16 -4.91
N MET A 264 -4.93 -20.13 -4.28
CA MET A 264 -5.47 -20.82 -3.11
C MET A 264 -5.55 -19.91 -1.88
N ALA A 265 -4.49 -19.15 -1.58
CA ALA A 265 -4.53 -18.18 -0.50
C ALA A 265 -5.69 -17.20 -0.67
N THR A 266 -5.91 -16.70 -1.90
CA THR A 266 -7.01 -15.77 -2.22
C THR A 266 -8.37 -16.34 -1.83
N GLN A 267 -8.63 -17.61 -2.16
CA GLN A 267 -9.89 -18.27 -1.81
C GLN A 267 -10.03 -18.59 -0.32
N ILE A 268 -8.94 -18.90 0.38
CA ILE A 268 -8.95 -19.07 1.85
C ILE A 268 -9.34 -17.75 2.52
N PHE A 269 -8.74 -16.62 2.09
CA PHE A 269 -9.12 -15.30 2.57
C PHE A 269 -10.55 -14.91 2.20
N GLU A 270 -11.03 -15.30 1.02
CA GLU A 270 -12.45 -15.11 0.66
C GLU A 270 -13.38 -15.89 1.61
N GLY A 271 -12.97 -17.08 2.07
CA GLY A 271 -13.68 -17.80 3.12
C GLY A 271 -13.82 -16.99 4.41
N GLY A 272 -12.74 -16.32 4.85
CA GLY A 272 -12.78 -15.42 6.01
C GLY A 272 -13.68 -14.20 5.79
N ARG A 273 -13.64 -13.61 4.58
CA ARG A 273 -14.54 -12.50 4.19
C ARG A 273 -16.00 -12.93 4.19
N ALA A 274 -16.31 -14.13 3.69
CA ALA A 274 -17.65 -14.70 3.73
C ALA A 274 -18.18 -14.93 5.16
N MET A 275 -17.27 -15.13 6.13
CA MET A 275 -17.59 -15.18 7.57
C MET A 275 -17.72 -13.80 8.23
N GLY A 276 -17.63 -12.70 7.47
CA GLY A 276 -17.74 -11.34 7.99
C GLY A 276 -16.44 -10.77 8.59
N LEU A 277 -15.30 -11.43 8.38
CA LEU A 277 -14.02 -11.05 9.00
C LEU A 277 -13.22 -10.00 8.21
N GLY A 278 -13.80 -9.43 7.14
CA GLY A 278 -13.10 -8.54 6.20
C GLY A 278 -12.40 -7.33 6.85
N ARG A 279 -12.96 -6.82 7.96
CA ARG A 279 -12.45 -5.64 8.70
C ARG A 279 -11.46 -5.98 9.81
N GLU A 280 -11.36 -7.25 10.20
CA GLU A 280 -10.36 -7.71 11.16
C GLU A 280 -8.99 -7.80 10.51
N ASP A 281 -7.94 -7.88 11.33
CA ASP A 281 -6.60 -8.20 10.85
C ASP A 281 -6.62 -9.51 10.04
N MET A 282 -5.90 -9.55 8.92
CA MET A 282 -5.84 -10.71 8.02
C MET A 282 -5.49 -12.04 8.71
N SER A 283 -4.82 -12.03 9.87
CA SER A 283 -4.57 -13.25 10.64
C SER A 283 -5.84 -13.93 11.17
N ALA A 284 -6.97 -13.21 11.24
CA ALA A 284 -8.29 -13.76 11.56
C ALA A 284 -8.76 -14.85 10.57
N VAL A 285 -8.10 -15.01 9.42
CA VAL A 285 -8.35 -16.11 8.48
C VAL A 285 -8.19 -17.49 9.15
N ILE A 286 -7.45 -17.58 10.26
CA ILE A 286 -7.38 -18.81 11.06
C ILE A 286 -8.75 -19.29 11.54
N LYS A 287 -9.68 -18.37 11.82
CA LYS A 287 -11.04 -18.69 12.27
C LYS A 287 -11.83 -19.54 11.27
N VAL A 288 -11.49 -19.47 9.97
CA VAL A 288 -12.08 -20.33 8.93
C VAL A 288 -11.86 -21.81 9.27
N TRP A 289 -10.63 -22.15 9.68
CA TRP A 289 -10.24 -23.50 10.04
C TRP A 289 -10.75 -23.90 11.43
N GLU A 290 -10.69 -22.98 12.40
CA GLU A 290 -11.19 -23.22 13.76
C GLU A 290 -12.68 -23.58 13.73
N GLN A 291 -13.49 -22.78 13.02
CA GLN A 291 -14.92 -23.02 12.85
C GLN A 291 -15.22 -24.35 12.16
N MET A 292 -14.42 -24.73 11.16
CA MET A 292 -14.61 -25.97 10.40
C MET A 292 -14.23 -27.23 11.20
N THR A 293 -13.21 -27.13 12.05
CA THR A 293 -12.59 -28.30 12.71
C THR A 293 -12.92 -28.44 14.20
N GLY A 294 -13.47 -27.39 14.81
CA GLY A 294 -13.69 -27.29 16.26
C GLY A 294 -12.39 -27.21 17.07
N VAL A 295 -11.26 -26.90 16.43
CA VAL A 295 -9.97 -26.68 17.09
C VAL A 295 -9.87 -25.21 17.50
N SER A 296 -9.50 -24.95 18.75
CA SER A 296 -9.21 -23.59 19.24
C SER A 296 -7.71 -23.36 19.26
N VAL A 297 -7.22 -22.44 18.42
CA VAL A 297 -5.83 -21.97 18.42
C VAL A 297 -5.75 -20.56 19.00
N SER A 298 -6.64 -19.68 18.55
CA SER A 298 -6.71 -18.31 18.99
C SER A 298 -7.17 -18.23 20.45
N GLY A 299 -6.54 -17.33 21.20
CA GLY A 299 -6.90 -17.09 22.60
C GLY A 299 -8.26 -16.40 22.73
N GLY A 300 -8.78 -16.31 23.95
CA GLY A 300 -9.99 -15.53 24.24
C GLY A 300 -11.32 -16.14 23.78
N GLN A 301 -11.32 -17.36 23.24
CA GLN A 301 -12.52 -18.20 23.11
C GLN A 301 -12.74 -19.08 24.34
#